data_AF-A0A7R9AN91-F1
#
_entry.id   AF-A0A7R9AN91-F1
#
_cell.length_a   1.000
_cell.length_b   1.000
_cell.length_c   1.000
_cell.angle_alpha   90.00
_cell.angle_beta   90.00
_cell.angle_gamma   90.00
#
_symmetry.space_group_name_H-M   'P 1'
#
loop_
_entity.id
_entity.type
_entity.pdbx_description
1 polymer ?
#
loop_
_entity_poly.entity_id
_entity_poly.type
_entity_poly.pdbx_seq_one_letter_code
_entity_poly.pdbx_strand_id
1 'polypeptide(L)'
;MQHKNAPCVYAGHKVKTIFNIIWSNFITISLQKAIDLVTRATEEDKNKNYEEALRLYEHGVEYFLHAIKYEAQGDRAKESIRTKCIQYLDRAEKLKEFLKKGKTKKPIKDGETK
;
A
#
# COMPACT_ATOMS: atom_id res chain seq x y z
N MET A 1 -10.62 -22.21 -20.06
CA MET A 1 -9.49 -21.47 -20.68
C MET A 1 -10.02 -20.17 -21.27
N GLN A 2 -9.19 -19.13 -21.39
CA GLN A 2 -9.50 -17.69 -21.61
C GLN A 2 -9.68 -16.95 -20.27
N HIS A 3 -8.63 -16.52 -19.57
CA HIS A 3 -7.62 -15.54 -19.99
C HIS A 3 -8.27 -14.30 -20.64
N LYS A 4 -8.87 -13.43 -19.82
CA LYS A 4 -9.02 -12.01 -20.16
C LYS A 4 -8.17 -11.21 -19.19
N ASN A 5 -6.91 -11.13 -19.61
CA ASN A 5 -5.86 -10.26 -19.17
C ASN A 5 -6.37 -8.81 -19.27
N ALA A 6 -6.84 -8.23 -18.16
CA ALA A 6 -7.04 -6.79 -18.08
C ALA A 6 -5.65 -6.16 -17.88
N PRO A 7 -5.18 -5.35 -18.82
CA PRO A 7 -3.85 -4.77 -18.72
C PRO A 7 -3.89 -3.73 -17.58
N CYS A 8 -3.17 -4.03 -16.51
CA CYS A 8 -2.79 -3.10 -15.45
C CYS A 8 -1.79 -2.06 -16.01
N VAL A 9 -2.25 -1.27 -16.98
CA VAL A 9 -1.50 -0.13 -17.46
C VAL A 9 -1.71 0.98 -16.45
N TYR A 10 -0.73 1.19 -15.58
CA TYR A 10 -0.48 2.51 -15.01
C TYR A 10 -0.26 3.45 -16.19
N ALA A 11 -1.36 4.03 -16.67
CA ALA A 11 -1.36 4.96 -17.77
C ALA A 11 -0.68 6.26 -17.31
N GLY A 12 0.53 6.47 -17.83
CA GLY A 12 1.02 7.74 -18.33
C GLY A 12 0.86 8.97 -17.43
N HIS A 13 1.98 9.38 -16.82
CA HIS A 13 2.47 10.78 -16.84
C HIS A 13 1.57 11.95 -16.38
N LYS A 14 0.36 11.72 -15.86
CA LYS A 14 -0.54 12.78 -15.34
C LYS A 14 -0.95 12.59 -13.87
N VAL A 15 -0.52 11.51 -13.21
CA VAL A 15 -0.75 11.34 -11.76
C VAL A 15 0.13 12.26 -10.90
N LYS A 16 1.27 12.72 -11.43
CA LYS A 16 2.21 13.56 -10.68
C LYS A 16 1.69 14.99 -10.45
N THR A 17 0.79 15.47 -11.31
CA THR A 17 0.20 16.82 -11.23
C THR A 17 -1.10 16.85 -10.43
N ILE A 18 -1.98 15.85 -10.58
CA ILE A 18 -3.26 15.81 -9.85
C ILE A 18 -3.02 15.47 -8.36
N PHE A 19 -2.01 14.64 -8.06
CA PHE A 19 -1.59 14.41 -6.67
C PHE A 19 -0.95 15.66 -6.06
N ASN A 20 -0.16 16.43 -6.83
CA ASN A 20 0.42 17.70 -6.37
C ASN A 20 -0.63 18.78 -6.09
N ILE A 21 -1.68 18.91 -6.90
CA ILE A 21 -2.69 19.98 -6.73
C ILE A 21 -3.59 19.75 -5.50
N ILE A 22 -3.85 18.49 -5.13
CA ILE A 22 -4.64 18.15 -3.92
C ILE A 22 -3.76 18.11 -2.65
N TRP A 23 -2.44 17.91 -2.79
CA TRP A 23 -1.48 17.82 -1.68
C TRP A 23 -0.57 19.06 -1.51
N SER A 24 -0.90 20.20 -2.12
CA SER A 24 0.02 21.34 -2.19
C SER A 24 0.12 22.22 -0.93
N ASN A 25 -0.38 21.83 0.25
CA ASN A 25 -0.32 22.76 1.39
C ASN A 25 -0.06 22.21 2.80
N PHE A 26 0.15 20.91 3.00
CA PHE A 26 0.63 20.42 4.30
C PHE A 26 1.10 18.96 4.22
N ILE A 27 2.25 18.71 3.57
CA ILE A 27 2.90 17.40 3.67
C ILE A 27 3.83 17.44 4.87
N THR A 28 3.45 16.71 5.91
CA THR A 28 4.27 16.45 7.08
C THR A 28 5.20 15.26 6.84
N ILE A 29 6.33 15.21 7.54
CA ILE A 29 7.41 14.21 7.33
C ILE A 29 6.89 12.78 7.48
N SER A 30 6.02 12.53 8.45
CA SER A 30 5.48 11.19 8.71
C SER A 30 4.52 10.74 7.60
N LEU A 31 3.71 11.67 7.10
CA LEU A 31 2.77 11.43 6.01
C LEU A 31 3.50 11.18 4.68
N GLN A 32 4.59 11.91 4.42
CA GLN A 32 5.43 11.68 3.24
C GLN A 32 6.06 10.28 3.25
N LYS A 33 6.53 9.81 4.40
CA LYS A 33 7.07 8.45 4.57
C LYS A 33 6.00 7.38 4.33
N ALA A 34 4.78 7.61 4.82
CA ALA A 34 3.67 6.70 4.57
C ALA A 34 3.39 6.55 3.07
N ILE A 35 3.39 7.66 2.33
CA ILE A 35 3.18 7.68 0.87
C ILE A 35 4.29 6.94 0.13
N ASP A 36 5.55 7.14 0.53
CA ASP A 36 6.70 6.43 -0.06
C ASP A 36 6.55 4.91 0.10
N LEU A 37 6.20 4.46 1.31
CA LEU A 37 6.00 3.05 1.60
C LEU A 37 4.86 2.42 0.79
N VAL A 38 3.70 3.07 0.70
CA VAL A 38 2.59 2.54 -0.12
C VAL A 38 2.86 2.61 -1.61
N THR A 39 3.66 3.58 -2.06
CA THR A 39 4.11 3.65 -3.45
C THR A 39 4.97 2.44 -3.77
N ARG A 40 5.97 2.15 -2.93
CA ARG A 40 6.81 0.95 -3.05
C ARG A 40 5.97 -0.33 -2.95
N ALA A 41 4.98 -0.37 -2.05
CA ALA A 41 4.06 -1.52 -1.94
C ALA A 41 3.31 -1.78 -3.25
N THR A 42 2.84 -0.72 -3.92
CA THR A 42 2.17 -0.85 -5.23
C THR A 42 3.12 -1.28 -6.35
N GLU A 43 4.40 -0.94 -6.28
CA GLU A 43 5.42 -1.42 -7.21
C GLU A 43 5.69 -2.92 -7.00
N GLU A 44 5.86 -3.35 -5.75
CA GLU A 44 6.04 -4.77 -5.41
C GLU A 44 4.82 -5.62 -5.78
N ASP A 45 3.60 -5.10 -5.61
CA ASP A 45 2.35 -5.76 -6.04
C ASP A 45 2.34 -6.03 -7.56
N LYS A 46 2.78 -5.05 -8.36
CA LYS A 46 2.92 -5.23 -9.82
C LYS A 46 4.01 -6.24 -10.18
N ASN A 47 5.10 -6.25 -9.42
CA ASN A 47 6.18 -7.22 -9.56
C ASN A 47 5.80 -8.63 -9.10
N LYS A 48 4.56 -8.82 -8.59
CA LYS A 48 4.03 -10.07 -8.01
C LYS A 48 4.74 -10.49 -6.72
N ASN A 49 5.47 -9.56 -6.09
CA ASN A 49 6.11 -9.75 -4.80
C ASN A 49 5.11 -9.47 -3.68
N TYR A 50 4.05 -10.29 -3.61
CA TYR A 50 2.92 -10.04 -2.73
C TYR A 50 3.28 -10.09 -1.23
N GLU A 51 4.29 -10.88 -0.84
CA GLU A 51 4.75 -10.97 0.56
C GLU A 51 5.37 -9.65 1.02
N GLU A 52 6.21 -9.05 0.19
CA GLU A 52 6.86 -7.77 0.50
C GLU A 52 5.88 -6.60 0.36
N ALA A 53 5.03 -6.62 -0.67
CA ALA A 53 3.96 -5.64 -0.84
C ALA A 53 3.06 -5.60 0.40
N LEU A 54 2.69 -6.75 0.97
CA LEU A 54 1.86 -6.83 2.17
C LEU A 54 2.53 -6.17 3.38
N ARG A 55 3.82 -6.45 3.62
CA ARG A 55 4.58 -5.78 4.70
C ARG A 55 4.63 -4.27 4.51
N LEU A 56 4.90 -3.81 3.30
CA LEU A 56 4.97 -2.37 3.00
C LEU A 56 3.61 -1.69 3.18
N TYR A 57 2.49 -2.36 2.84
CA TYR A 57 1.15 -1.85 3.13
C TYR A 57 0.89 -1.75 4.64
N GLU A 58 1.27 -2.75 5.43
CA GLU A 58 1.12 -2.71 6.91
C GLU A 58 1.92 -1.55 7.51
N HIS A 59 3.19 -1.39 7.13
CA HIS A 59 4.02 -0.27 7.57
C HIS A 59 3.47 1.09 7.12
N GLY A 60 3.03 1.21 5.87
CA GLY A 60 2.45 2.45 5.35
C GLY A 60 1.22 2.89 6.15
N VAL A 61 0.34 1.96 6.52
CA VAL A 61 -0.84 2.22 7.34
C VAL A 61 -0.48 2.67 8.75
N GLU A 62 0.56 2.08 9.36
CA GLU A 62 1.06 2.51 10.67
C GLU A 62 1.52 3.98 10.65
N TYR A 63 2.29 4.39 9.63
CA TYR A 63 2.70 5.78 9.48
C TYR A 63 1.53 6.73 9.21
N PHE A 64 0.51 6.29 8.46
CA PHE A 64 -0.70 7.10 8.27
C PHE A 64 -1.48 7.29 9.58
N LEU A 65 -1.59 6.26 10.42
CA LEU A 65 -2.21 6.38 11.74
C LEU A 65 -1.43 7.33 12.65
N HIS A 66 -0.09 7.26 12.61
CA HIS A 66 0.77 8.19 13.34
C HIS A 66 0.53 9.64 12.90
N ALA A 67 0.49 9.88 11.59
CA ALA A 67 0.19 11.19 11.03
C ALA A 67 -1.21 11.69 11.44
N ILE A 68 -2.24 10.83 11.43
CA ILE A 68 -3.60 11.19 11.88
C ILE A 68 -3.63 11.57 13.36
N LYS A 69 -2.89 10.83 14.21
CA LYS A 69 -2.92 10.99 15.67
C LYS A 69 -2.17 12.22 16.14
N TYR A 70 -1.01 12.52 15.54
CA TYR A 70 -0.10 13.56 16.04
C TYR A 70 -0.02 14.79 15.13
N GLU A 71 -0.11 14.62 13.81
CA GLU A 71 0.19 15.70 12.85
C GLU A 71 -1.07 16.34 12.23
N ALA A 72 -2.16 15.59 12.04
CA ALA A 72 -3.36 16.10 11.40
C ALA A 72 -4.17 17.00 12.35
N GLN A 73 -4.22 18.30 12.05
CA GLN A 73 -4.90 19.32 12.87
C GLN A 73 -6.34 19.66 12.39
N GLY A 74 -6.96 18.83 11.54
CA GLY A 74 -8.34 19.08 11.09
C GLY A 74 -9.09 17.82 10.64
N ASP A 75 -10.39 17.77 10.93
CA ASP A 75 -11.23 16.58 10.67
C ASP A 75 -11.27 16.20 9.19
N ARG A 76 -11.31 17.19 8.28
CA ARG A 76 -11.26 16.95 6.83
C ARG A 76 -9.96 16.26 6.38
N ALA A 77 -8.82 16.65 6.95
CA ALA A 77 -7.52 16.05 6.63
C ALA A 77 -7.46 14.61 7.18
N LYS A 78 -7.90 14.41 8.42
CA LYS A 78 -7.96 13.08 9.04
C LYS A 78 -8.85 12.12 8.24
N GLU A 79 -10.01 12.59 7.80
CA GLU A 79 -10.95 11.80 6.99
C GLU A 79 -10.38 11.44 5.63
N SER A 80 -9.70 12.39 4.96
CA SER A 80 -9.01 12.13 3.69
C SER A 80 -7.93 11.06 3.84
N ILE A 81 -7.12 11.13 4.91
CA ILE A 81 -6.06 10.15 5.19
C ILE A 81 -6.67 8.79 5.55
N ARG A 82 -7.71 8.75 6.40
CA ARG A 82 -8.42 7.50 6.76
C ARG A 82 -9.00 6.79 5.54
N THR A 83 -9.64 7.55 4.65
CA THR A 83 -10.21 7.02 3.40
C THR A 83 -9.12 6.34 2.57
N LYS A 84 -7.92 6.91 2.51
CA LYS A 84 -6.76 6.30 1.84
C LYS A 84 -6.22 5.06 2.57
N CYS A 85 -6.16 5.09 3.90
CA CYS A 85 -5.76 3.92 4.69
C CYS A 85 -6.66 2.72 4.42
N ILE A 86 -7.98 2.95 4.42
CA ILE A 86 -8.98 1.89 4.18
C ILE A 86 -8.79 1.26 2.79
N GLN A 87 -8.55 2.08 1.76
CA GLN A 87 -8.27 1.57 0.41
C GLN A 87 -7.03 0.66 0.37
N TYR A 88 -5.96 1.04 1.06
CA TYR A 88 -4.74 0.22 1.11
C TYR A 88 -4.90 -1.03 1.97
N LEU A 89 -5.66 -0.96 3.07
CA LEU A 89 -5.98 -2.13 3.91
C LEU A 89 -6.81 -3.17 3.16
N ASP A 90 -7.84 -2.76 2.42
CA ASP A 90 -8.64 -3.67 1.59
C ASP A 90 -7.76 -4.41 0.57
N ARG A 91 -6.78 -3.71 -0.02
CA ARG A 91 -5.81 -4.33 -0.92
C ARG A 91 -4.92 -5.33 -0.20
N ALA A 92 -4.40 -4.97 0.98
CA ALA A 92 -3.54 -5.84 1.79
C ALA A 92 -4.28 -7.12 2.24
N GLU A 93 -5.55 -7.02 2.63
CA GLU A 93 -6.39 -8.18 2.97
C GLU A 93 -6.55 -9.15 1.79
N LYS A 94 -6.81 -8.62 0.59
CA LYS A 94 -6.89 -9.42 -0.64
C LYS A 94 -5.56 -10.11 -0.95
N LEU A 95 -4.44 -9.41 -0.77
CA LEU A 95 -3.10 -9.98 -0.94
C LEU A 95 -2.83 -11.08 0.08
N LYS A 96 -3.24 -10.90 1.34
CA LYS A 96 -3.11 -11.89 2.42
C LYS A 96 -3.89 -13.15 2.09
N GLU A 97 -5.11 -13.02 1.60
CA GLU A 97 -5.93 -14.15 1.19
C GLU A 97 -5.33 -14.87 -0.03
N PHE A 98 -4.83 -14.12 -1.01
CA PHE A 98 -4.14 -14.66 -2.17
C PHE A 98 -2.89 -15.46 -1.78
N LEU A 99 -2.07 -14.92 -0.87
CA LEU A 99 -0.91 -15.60 -0.30
C LEU A 99 -1.29 -16.85 0.50
N LYS A 100 -2.36 -16.79 1.31
CA LYS A 100 -2.85 -17.94 2.09
C LYS A 100 -3.34 -19.06 1.17
N LYS A 101 -4.06 -18.72 0.10
CA LYS A 101 -4.50 -19.68 -0.94
C LYS A 101 -3.29 -20.26 -1.70
N GLY A 102 -2.31 -19.43 -2.06
CA GLY A 102 -1.09 -19.85 -2.77
C GLY A 102 -0.11 -20.68 -1.93
N LYS A 103 -0.05 -20.47 -0.60
CA LYS A 103 0.82 -21.22 0.32
C LYS A 103 0.38 -22.67 0.56
N THR A 104 -0.82 -23.06 0.14
CA THR A 104 -1.27 -24.46 0.21
C THR A 104 -0.52 -25.43 -0.72
N LYS A 105 0.42 -24.94 -1.56
CA LYS A 105 1.27 -25.77 -2.44
C LYS A 105 2.79 -25.56 -2.30
N LYS A 106 3.29 -25.20 -1.11
CA LYS A 106 4.73 -25.35 -0.82
C LYS A 106 4.92 -26.03 0.54
N PRO A 107 5.04 -27.37 0.60
CA PRO A 107 5.69 -28.02 1.73
C PRO A 107 7.19 -27.87 1.51
N ILE A 108 7.84 -26.89 2.16
CA ILE A 108 9.30 -26.90 2.26
C ILE A 108 9.69 -26.53 3.68
N LYS A 109 10.08 -27.60 4.36
CA LYS A 109 10.89 -27.73 5.56
C LYS A 109 12.29 -27.14 5.29
N ASP A 110 12.85 -26.38 6.24
CA ASP A 110 14.18 -26.55 6.89
C ASP A 110 14.78 -25.11 6.95
N GLY A 111 15.51 -24.63 7.95
CA GLY A 111 16.10 -25.22 9.15
C GLY A 111 16.78 -24.12 10.00
N GLU A 112 17.24 -24.53 11.19
CA GLU A 112 17.96 -23.80 12.23
C GLU A 112 19.05 -22.80 11.75
N THR A 113 19.32 -21.78 12.59
CA THR A 113 20.72 -21.42 12.88
C THR A 113 20.85 -20.79 14.27
N LYS A 114 21.39 -21.61 15.18
CA LYS A 114 22.21 -21.34 16.39
C LYS A 114 21.79 -20.27 17.40
#